data_AF-A0A557R3A9-F1
#
_entry.id   AF-A0A557R3A9-F1
#
_cell.length_a   1.000
_cell.length_b   1.000
_cell.length_c   1.000
_cell.angle_alpha   90.00
_cell.angle_beta   90.00
_cell.angle_gamma   90.00
#
_symmetry.space_group_name_H-M   'P 1'
#
loop_
_entity.id
_entity.type
_entity.pdbx_description
1 polymer ?
#
loop_
_entity_poly.entity_id
_entity_poly.type
_entity_poly.pdbx_seq_one_letter_code
_entity_poly.pdbx_strand_id
1 'polypeptide(L)'
;MLHRTHRWLLVLSAALAPSSAMAAELRVGPNEPIQRIADAARLAQDGDTVSIQPGTYHGDVALWTQNRLTIRGLGAGAVLEAAGQSIEGKAIWLIRGGDIQIDNITFRGARVPHLNGAGIRFERGHLSITNSRFIDNENGILTSNDPSARLHIENCQFGDAPRHPGALHHLLYVGQIDQFTLRGSRLQGGYNAHLVKTRARSNHIEYNWIVDGPDGEASYELEFPEGGIATVIGNTIGQSANTSNTTLISYGAEGYRSDANRLALSHNTLVNERAAGGIFLRVWPSQTAATPAIMARNNLLIGLGAFALGNPGEFIDNPSTIPPAASSEHAIDVRLAPDTLLRGHISAAPTWRDIPLQPTHEFRHPAGTVALEPPQRWAPGAWQTPRPR
;
A
#
# COMPACT_ATOMS: atom_id res chain seq x y z
N MET A 1 12.02 -26.76 83.32
CA MET A 1 11.97 -27.18 81.90
C MET A 1 10.92 -26.33 81.21
N LEU A 2 11.36 -25.38 80.39
CA LEU A 2 10.50 -24.56 79.54
C LEU A 2 10.04 -25.41 78.35
N HIS A 3 8.76 -25.39 77.99
CA HIS A 3 8.39 -25.57 76.58
C HIS A 3 7.25 -24.63 76.16
N ARG A 4 7.60 -23.86 75.12
CA ARG A 4 6.88 -22.77 74.48
C ARG A 4 5.58 -23.22 73.83
N THR A 5 4.50 -22.45 74.03
CA THR A 5 3.29 -22.49 73.21
C THR A 5 3.51 -21.64 71.95
N HIS A 6 3.52 -22.27 70.77
CA HIS A 6 3.53 -21.55 69.49
C HIS A 6 2.10 -21.31 69.02
N ARG A 7 1.64 -20.05 69.08
CA ARG A 7 0.46 -19.57 68.37
C ARG A 7 0.83 -19.39 66.90
N TRP A 8 0.21 -20.17 66.03
CA TRP A 8 0.31 -19.99 64.58
C TRP A 8 -0.65 -18.88 64.15
N LEU A 9 -0.10 -17.77 63.67
CA LEU A 9 -0.83 -16.74 62.93
C LEU A 9 -1.11 -17.28 61.52
N LEU A 10 -2.38 -17.52 61.22
CA LEU A 10 -2.85 -17.72 59.85
C LEU A 10 -2.80 -16.37 59.13
N VAL A 11 -1.77 -16.18 58.30
CA VAL A 11 -1.73 -15.09 57.31
C VAL A 11 -2.63 -15.51 56.15
N LEU A 12 -3.79 -14.86 56.02
CA LEU A 12 -4.65 -15.01 54.84
C LEU A 12 -3.99 -14.28 53.67
N SER A 13 -3.22 -15.00 52.86
CA SER A 13 -2.75 -14.50 51.57
C SER A 13 -3.93 -14.46 50.60
N ALA A 14 -4.55 -13.30 50.43
CA ALA A 14 -5.51 -13.05 49.37
C ALA A 14 -4.78 -13.14 48.01
N ALA A 15 -4.93 -14.26 47.31
CA ALA A 15 -4.48 -14.40 45.94
C ALA A 15 -5.34 -13.47 45.06
N LEU A 16 -4.81 -12.31 44.70
CA LEU A 16 -5.32 -11.51 43.59
C LEU A 16 -5.10 -12.32 42.30
N ALA A 17 -6.12 -13.06 41.88
CA ALA A 17 -6.15 -13.62 40.55
C ALA A 17 -6.08 -12.44 39.56
N PRO A 18 -5.14 -12.44 38.59
CA PRO A 18 -5.13 -11.42 37.56
C PRO A 18 -6.48 -11.51 36.83
N SER A 19 -7.27 -10.45 36.92
CA SER A 19 -8.42 -10.27 36.04
C SER A 19 -7.84 -10.25 34.62
N SER A 20 -8.07 -11.33 33.87
CA SER A 20 -7.92 -11.28 32.43
C SER A 20 -8.94 -10.25 31.95
N ALA A 21 -8.49 -9.01 31.74
CA ALA A 21 -9.30 -7.98 31.12
C ALA A 21 -9.77 -8.57 29.79
N MET A 22 -11.06 -8.90 29.71
CA MET A 22 -11.65 -9.32 28.44
C MET A 22 -11.60 -8.12 27.51
N ALA A 23 -11.13 -8.34 26.28
CA ALA A 23 -11.18 -7.34 25.22
C ALA A 23 -12.59 -6.75 25.12
N ALA A 24 -12.73 -5.44 25.29
CA ALA A 24 -14.01 -4.75 25.24
C ALA A 24 -14.33 -4.32 23.80
N GLU A 25 -15.62 -4.21 23.48
CA GLU A 25 -16.09 -3.53 22.28
C GLU A 25 -16.51 -2.09 22.63
N LEU A 26 -15.77 -1.10 22.14
CA LEU A 26 -16.14 0.31 22.21
C LEU A 26 -16.96 0.67 20.98
N ARG A 27 -18.24 1.00 21.16
CA ARG A 27 -19.11 1.45 20.07
C ARG A 27 -19.06 2.96 19.94
N VAL A 28 -18.78 3.43 18.72
CA VAL A 28 -18.57 4.85 18.42
C VAL A 28 -19.58 5.33 17.39
N GLY A 29 -20.23 6.45 17.65
CA GLY A 29 -21.11 7.11 16.69
C GLY A 29 -22.09 8.09 17.34
N PRO A 30 -22.82 8.89 16.54
CA PRO A 30 -23.68 9.96 17.06
C PRO A 30 -24.73 9.51 18.09
N ASN A 31 -25.17 8.25 18.00
CA ASN A 31 -26.17 7.65 18.89
C ASN A 31 -25.58 6.62 19.86
N GLU A 32 -24.27 6.49 19.92
CA GLU A 32 -23.58 5.58 20.83
C GLU A 32 -23.12 6.32 22.10
N PRO A 33 -22.81 5.60 23.20
CA PRO A 33 -22.26 6.22 24.41
C PRO A 33 -20.96 7.00 24.16
N ILE A 34 -20.15 6.54 23.20
CA ILE A 34 -18.94 7.24 22.75
C ILE A 34 -19.27 7.89 21.41
N GLN A 35 -19.43 9.22 21.41
CA GLN A 35 -19.84 9.91 20.18
C GLN A 35 -18.67 10.19 19.23
N ARG A 36 -17.47 10.37 19.80
CA ARG A 36 -16.27 10.75 19.06
C ARG A 36 -15.23 9.64 19.04
N ILE A 37 -14.61 9.46 17.88
CA ILE A 37 -13.46 8.59 17.65
C ILE A 37 -12.29 9.02 18.51
N ALA A 38 -12.05 10.34 18.65
CA ALA A 38 -11.00 10.86 19.52
C ALA A 38 -11.19 10.42 20.99
N ASP A 39 -12.44 10.29 21.45
CA ASP A 39 -12.76 9.86 22.81
C ASP A 39 -12.53 8.35 22.95
N ALA A 40 -12.94 7.56 21.95
CA ALA A 40 -12.64 6.13 21.90
C ALA A 40 -11.13 5.86 21.95
N ALA A 41 -10.33 6.63 21.22
CA ALA A 41 -8.88 6.50 21.22
C ALA A 41 -8.24 6.76 22.60
N ARG A 42 -8.85 7.63 23.42
CA ARG A 42 -8.40 7.88 24.80
C ARG A 42 -8.86 6.81 25.79
N LEU A 43 -10.00 6.17 25.53
CA LEU A 43 -10.61 5.17 26.41
C LEU A 43 -10.09 3.75 26.15
N ALA A 44 -9.76 3.44 24.89
CA ALA A 44 -9.40 2.09 24.48
C ALA A 44 -8.14 1.57 25.19
N GLN A 45 -8.17 0.29 25.51
CA GLN A 45 -7.08 -0.46 26.12
C GLN A 45 -6.55 -1.54 25.17
N ASP A 46 -5.36 -2.06 25.47
CA ASP A 46 -4.71 -3.08 24.64
C ASP A 46 -5.57 -4.36 24.54
N GLY A 47 -5.95 -4.71 23.32
CA GLY A 47 -6.80 -5.85 22.98
C GLY A 47 -8.24 -5.46 22.61
N ASP A 48 -8.66 -4.22 22.84
CA ASP A 48 -10.02 -3.78 22.54
C ASP A 48 -10.34 -3.74 21.04
N THR A 49 -11.64 -3.80 20.74
CA THR A 49 -12.20 -3.51 19.42
C THR A 49 -12.98 -2.20 19.45
N VAL A 50 -12.64 -1.26 18.58
CA VAL A 50 -13.40 -0.03 18.35
C VAL A 50 -14.28 -0.20 17.13
N SER A 51 -15.59 -0.28 17.32
CA SER A 51 -16.60 -0.43 16.27
C SER A 51 -17.28 0.92 15.99
N ILE A 52 -17.02 1.48 14.82
CA ILE A 52 -17.47 2.81 14.42
C ILE A 52 -18.71 2.71 13.53
N GLN A 53 -19.81 3.33 13.94
CA GLN A 53 -21.06 3.37 13.18
C GLN A 53 -20.86 4.12 11.85
N PRO A 54 -21.62 3.75 10.78
CA PRO A 54 -21.62 4.50 9.54
C PRO A 54 -21.96 5.97 9.76
N GLY A 55 -21.28 6.84 9.03
CA GLY A 55 -21.51 8.29 9.09
C GLY A 55 -20.28 9.09 8.71
N THR A 56 -20.47 10.41 8.58
CA THR A 56 -19.37 11.36 8.36
C THR A 56 -18.98 12.02 9.68
N TYR A 57 -17.70 11.93 10.02
CA TYR A 57 -17.09 12.47 11.23
C TYR A 57 -16.20 13.64 10.83
N HIS A 58 -16.70 14.87 10.98
CA HIS A 58 -15.97 16.08 10.61
C HIS A 58 -15.03 16.51 11.72
N GLY A 59 -13.73 16.66 11.40
CA GLY A 59 -12.70 17.16 12.32
C GLY A 59 -12.37 16.23 13.48
N ASP A 60 -12.82 14.96 13.44
CA ASP A 60 -12.63 14.02 14.54
C ASP A 60 -11.32 13.23 14.40
N VAL A 61 -10.23 13.96 14.65
CA VAL A 61 -8.85 13.46 14.55
C VAL A 61 -8.44 12.71 15.81
N ALA A 62 -7.57 11.70 15.69
CA ALA A 62 -7.25 10.79 16.80
C ALA A 62 -5.77 10.39 16.87
N LEU A 63 -5.28 10.20 18.09
CA LEU A 63 -3.98 9.61 18.40
C LEU A 63 -4.21 8.23 19.02
N TRP A 64 -3.67 7.19 18.39
CA TRP A 64 -3.74 5.81 18.85
C TRP A 64 -2.38 5.37 19.39
N THR A 65 -2.30 5.12 20.69
CA THR A 65 -1.04 4.77 21.40
C THR A 65 -1.00 3.32 21.91
N GLN A 66 -2.12 2.62 21.84
CA GLN A 66 -2.27 1.25 22.33
C GLN A 66 -1.36 0.27 21.61
N ASN A 67 -0.87 -0.76 22.29
CA ASN A 67 0.01 -1.77 21.70
C ASN A 67 -0.74 -2.81 20.87
N ARG A 68 -2.06 -2.93 21.02
CA ARG A 68 -2.86 -3.88 20.26
C ARG A 68 -4.30 -3.40 20.18
N LEU A 69 -4.83 -3.18 18.97
CA LEU A 69 -6.24 -2.80 18.77
C LEU A 69 -6.77 -3.29 17.44
N THR A 70 -8.08 -3.51 17.40
CA THR A 70 -8.84 -3.61 16.16
C THR A 70 -9.78 -2.42 16.05
N ILE A 71 -9.78 -1.71 14.93
CA ILE A 71 -10.62 -0.54 14.69
C ILE A 71 -11.35 -0.78 13.37
N ARG A 72 -12.69 -0.75 13.38
CA ARG A 72 -13.49 -1.10 12.21
C ARG A 72 -14.69 -0.17 11.99
N GLY A 73 -14.91 0.22 10.74
CA GLY A 73 -16.18 0.80 10.31
C GLY A 73 -17.25 -0.29 10.12
N LEU A 74 -18.42 -0.10 10.72
CA LEU A 74 -19.56 -0.99 10.54
C LEU A 74 -20.30 -0.65 9.23
N GLY A 75 -21.01 -1.63 8.67
CA GLY A 75 -21.89 -1.44 7.50
C GLY A 75 -21.17 -0.78 6.31
N ALA A 76 -21.69 0.36 5.86
CA ALA A 76 -21.12 1.13 4.74
C ALA A 76 -19.75 1.77 5.04
N GLY A 77 -19.27 1.71 6.28
CA GLY A 77 -18.02 2.31 6.72
C GLY A 77 -18.19 3.73 7.25
N ALA A 78 -17.19 4.19 8.01
CA ALA A 78 -17.12 5.56 8.51
C ALA A 78 -16.31 6.43 7.54
N VAL A 79 -16.74 7.68 7.35
CA VAL A 79 -16.01 8.69 6.58
C VAL A 79 -15.46 9.74 7.55
N LEU A 80 -14.15 9.84 7.63
CA LEU A 80 -13.47 10.84 8.43
C LEU A 80 -13.03 11.97 7.51
N GLU A 81 -13.65 13.12 7.68
CA GLU A 81 -13.27 14.34 6.97
C GLU A 81 -12.42 15.20 7.89
N ALA A 82 -11.20 15.53 7.45
CA ALA A 82 -10.27 16.33 8.24
C ALA A 82 -10.90 17.68 8.64
N ALA A 83 -11.70 18.31 7.77
CA ALA A 83 -12.37 19.59 8.02
C ALA A 83 -11.41 20.68 8.59
N GLY A 84 -10.19 20.73 8.04
CA GLY A 84 -9.12 21.64 8.48
C GLY A 84 -8.46 21.25 9.81
N GLN A 85 -8.89 20.18 10.47
CA GLN A 85 -8.27 19.65 11.68
C GLN A 85 -7.19 18.61 11.35
N SER A 86 -6.18 18.54 12.21
CA SER A 86 -5.17 17.50 12.19
C SER A 86 -4.65 17.26 13.60
N ILE A 87 -4.34 16.01 13.93
CA ILE A 87 -3.66 15.67 15.17
C ILE A 87 -2.19 16.03 15.05
N GLU A 88 -1.66 16.77 16.03
CA GLU A 88 -0.27 17.26 16.07
C GLU A 88 0.18 18.04 14.81
N GLY A 89 -0.74 18.60 14.01
CA GLY A 89 -0.37 19.25 12.75
C GLY A 89 0.11 18.27 11.67
N LYS A 90 -0.23 16.98 11.76
CA LYS A 90 0.31 15.91 10.91
C LYS A 90 -0.74 15.17 10.08
N ALA A 91 -1.84 14.73 10.69
CA ALA A 91 -2.74 13.77 10.06
C ALA A 91 -4.17 13.79 10.60
N ILE A 92 -5.10 13.07 9.96
CA ILE A 92 -6.38 12.71 10.57
C ILE A 92 -6.11 11.77 11.74
N TRP A 93 -5.41 10.66 11.49
CA TRP A 93 -4.99 9.72 12.55
C TRP A 93 -3.47 9.60 12.64
N LEU A 94 -2.96 9.58 13.88
CA LEU A 94 -1.58 9.22 14.21
C LEU A 94 -1.58 7.85 14.88
N ILE A 95 -0.88 6.89 14.28
CA ILE A 95 -0.72 5.54 14.83
C ILE A 95 0.68 5.42 15.42
N ARG A 96 0.73 5.34 16.75
CA ARG A 96 1.96 5.19 17.54
C ARG A 96 1.97 3.86 18.30
N GLY A 97 0.99 3.00 18.01
CA GLY A 97 0.78 1.73 18.67
C GLY A 97 1.73 0.61 18.30
N GLY A 98 1.40 -0.60 18.74
CA GLY A 98 2.17 -1.83 18.54
C GLY A 98 1.68 -2.66 17.36
N ASP A 99 0.51 -3.28 17.45
CA ASP A 99 -0.12 -4.13 16.43
C ASP A 99 -1.57 -3.67 16.23
N ILE A 100 -1.78 -2.83 15.22
CA ILE A 100 -3.05 -2.14 14.99
C ILE A 100 -3.66 -2.61 13.68
N GLN A 101 -4.94 -2.96 13.74
CA GLN A 101 -5.74 -3.34 12.58
C GLN A 101 -6.82 -2.29 12.34
N ILE A 102 -6.92 -1.80 11.11
CA ILE A 102 -7.92 -0.83 10.67
C ILE A 102 -8.69 -1.42 9.48
N ASP A 103 -10.02 -1.44 9.57
CA ASP A 103 -10.88 -1.97 8.51
C ASP A 103 -12.04 -1.03 8.16
N ASN A 104 -12.33 -0.90 6.87
CA ASN A 104 -13.54 -0.24 6.35
C ASN A 104 -13.72 1.23 6.79
N ILE A 105 -12.66 2.03 6.70
CA ILE A 105 -12.68 3.46 7.03
C ILE A 105 -12.21 4.30 5.84
N THR A 106 -12.89 5.42 5.59
CA THR A 106 -12.49 6.41 4.59
C THR A 106 -11.86 7.62 5.27
N PHE A 107 -10.67 8.00 4.85
CA PHE A 107 -9.92 9.18 5.31
C PHE A 107 -9.89 10.22 4.18
N ARG A 108 -10.37 11.44 4.46
CA ARG A 108 -10.49 12.48 3.42
C ARG A 108 -10.07 13.88 3.87
N GLY A 109 -9.45 14.62 2.96
CA GLY A 109 -9.29 16.07 3.08
C GLY A 109 -8.13 16.53 3.95
N ALA A 110 -7.17 15.66 4.29
CA ALA A 110 -6.06 16.03 5.18
C ALA A 110 -5.16 17.10 4.55
N ARG A 111 -5.09 18.28 5.17
CA ARG A 111 -4.23 19.41 4.82
C ARG A 111 -3.52 19.92 6.07
N VAL A 112 -2.22 20.16 5.99
CA VAL A 112 -1.45 20.76 7.10
C VAL A 112 -0.53 21.87 6.58
N PRO A 113 -0.10 22.83 7.43
CA PRO A 113 0.74 23.95 6.98
C PRO A 113 2.05 23.55 6.29
N HIS A 114 2.58 22.37 6.62
CA HIS A 114 3.81 21.83 6.03
C HIS A 114 3.60 21.05 4.73
N LEU A 115 2.38 21.06 4.17
CA LEU A 115 2.04 20.47 2.88
C LEU A 115 2.30 18.96 2.79
N ASN A 116 2.12 18.25 3.90
CA ASN A 116 2.33 16.80 4.02
C ASN A 116 1.31 16.10 4.94
N GLY A 117 0.10 16.65 4.99
CA GLY A 117 -1.02 16.20 5.81
C GLY A 117 -1.51 14.84 5.39
N ALA A 118 -1.50 13.88 6.32
CA ALA A 118 -1.82 12.50 6.01
C ALA A 118 -3.23 12.10 6.43
N GLY A 119 -3.87 11.17 5.70
CA GLY A 119 -5.01 10.42 6.24
C GLY A 119 -4.57 9.64 7.49
N ILE A 120 -3.49 8.86 7.35
CA ILE A 120 -2.80 8.23 8.48
C ILE A 120 -1.31 8.57 8.47
N ARG A 121 -0.79 9.00 9.63
CA ARG A 121 0.64 9.03 9.91
C ARG A 121 1.01 7.84 10.79
N PHE A 122 1.86 6.96 10.30
CA PHE A 122 2.25 5.71 10.99
C PHE A 122 3.67 5.83 11.56
N GLU A 123 3.81 5.87 12.88
CA GLU A 123 5.08 6.21 13.52
C GLU A 123 5.93 5.01 13.96
N ARG A 124 5.32 3.87 14.34
CA ARG A 124 6.04 2.65 14.76
C ARG A 124 5.11 1.44 14.86
N GLY A 125 5.67 0.25 14.94
CA GLY A 125 4.95 -1.00 15.19
C GLY A 125 4.54 -1.72 13.90
N HIS A 126 3.39 -2.38 13.92
CA HIS A 126 2.77 -3.10 12.83
C HIS A 126 1.37 -2.53 12.60
N LEU A 127 1.10 -2.11 11.37
CA LEU A 127 -0.18 -1.56 10.96
C LEU A 127 -0.72 -2.36 9.78
N SER A 128 -1.89 -2.97 9.97
CA SER A 128 -2.66 -3.62 8.92
C SER A 128 -3.90 -2.79 8.59
N ILE A 129 -4.07 -2.43 7.32
CA ILE A 129 -5.21 -1.64 6.84
C ILE A 129 -5.92 -2.40 5.74
N THR A 130 -7.20 -2.67 5.93
CA THR A 130 -8.04 -3.40 4.98
C THR A 130 -9.28 -2.61 4.57
N ASN A 131 -9.72 -2.82 3.32
CA ASN A 131 -11.01 -2.31 2.79
C ASN A 131 -11.24 -0.80 3.00
N SER A 132 -10.16 -0.02 3.09
CA SER A 132 -10.19 1.38 3.48
C SER A 132 -9.91 2.30 2.29
N ARG A 133 -10.25 3.58 2.43
CA ARG A 133 -10.09 4.57 1.35
C ARG A 133 -9.35 5.81 1.83
N PHE A 134 -8.49 6.35 0.99
CA PHE A 134 -7.70 7.56 1.25
C PHE A 134 -7.87 8.51 0.07
N ILE A 135 -8.77 9.45 0.21
CA ILE A 135 -9.20 10.30 -0.89
C ILE A 135 -8.83 11.75 -0.59
N ASP A 136 -8.27 12.47 -1.54
CA ASP A 136 -8.10 13.92 -1.40
C ASP A 136 -7.32 14.30 -0.14
N ASN A 137 -6.21 13.60 0.13
CA ASN A 137 -5.27 13.90 1.21
C ASN A 137 -3.93 14.34 0.59
N GLU A 138 -3.18 15.25 1.24
CA GLU A 138 -1.83 15.60 0.75
C GLU A 138 -0.94 14.35 0.74
N ASN A 139 -1.11 13.48 1.73
CA ASN A 139 -0.66 12.10 1.69
C ASN A 139 -1.80 11.16 2.11
N GLY A 140 -2.04 10.04 1.42
CA GLY A 140 -3.01 9.07 1.93
C GLY A 140 -2.50 8.44 3.22
N ILE A 141 -1.32 7.82 3.14
CA ILE A 141 -0.56 7.34 4.31
C ILE A 141 0.88 7.84 4.20
N LEU A 142 1.43 8.26 5.33
CA LEU A 142 2.84 8.64 5.46
C LEU A 142 3.46 7.97 6.69
N THR A 143 4.45 7.11 6.49
CA THR A 143 5.12 6.41 7.60
C THR A 143 6.32 7.20 8.14
N SER A 144 6.83 6.78 9.28
CA SER A 144 8.14 7.17 9.82
C SER A 144 9.29 6.40 9.16
N ASN A 145 10.48 6.54 9.75
CA ASN A 145 11.71 5.80 9.42
C ASN A 145 12.10 4.84 10.56
N ASP A 146 11.12 4.23 11.24
CA ASP A 146 11.39 3.19 12.23
C ASP A 146 11.75 1.87 11.51
N PRO A 147 13.00 1.39 11.61
CA PRO A 147 13.46 0.21 10.88
C PRO A 147 12.84 -1.11 11.36
N SER A 148 12.07 -1.09 12.46
CA SER A 148 11.30 -2.23 12.95
C SER A 148 9.85 -2.23 12.49
N ALA A 149 9.38 -1.12 11.89
CA ALA A 149 7.99 -0.95 11.55
C ALA A 149 7.58 -1.81 10.33
N ARG A 150 6.32 -2.25 10.32
CA ARG A 150 5.73 -3.03 9.22
C ARG A 150 4.37 -2.48 8.84
N LEU A 151 4.13 -2.34 7.53
CA LEU A 151 2.88 -1.84 6.97
C LEU A 151 2.29 -2.88 6.01
N HIS A 152 1.06 -3.31 6.28
CA HIS A 152 0.27 -4.18 5.40
C HIS A 152 -0.98 -3.43 4.93
N ILE A 153 -1.14 -3.27 3.62
CA ILE A 153 -2.28 -2.62 2.99
C ILE A 153 -2.93 -3.60 2.02
N GLU A 154 -4.22 -3.85 2.22
CA GLU A 154 -4.96 -4.79 1.39
C GLU A 154 -6.37 -4.30 1.04
N ASN A 155 -6.74 -4.45 -0.23
CA ASN A 155 -8.06 -4.05 -0.74
C ASN A 155 -8.41 -2.58 -0.49
N CYS A 156 -7.40 -1.70 -0.48
CA CYS A 156 -7.57 -0.27 -0.23
C CYS A 156 -7.64 0.53 -1.53
N GLN A 157 -8.20 1.74 -1.44
CA GLN A 157 -8.27 2.67 -2.56
C GLN A 157 -7.62 4.01 -2.17
N PHE A 158 -6.73 4.53 -3.01
CA PHE A 158 -6.12 5.83 -2.87
C PHE A 158 -6.43 6.66 -4.10
N GLY A 159 -6.80 7.93 -3.91
CA GLY A 159 -7.28 8.72 -5.04
C GLY A 159 -7.30 10.22 -4.81
N ASP A 160 -7.42 10.92 -5.92
CA ASP A 160 -7.75 12.34 -6.01
C ASP A 160 -6.75 13.21 -5.26
N ALA A 161 -5.46 13.10 -5.57
CA ALA A 161 -4.45 13.97 -4.98
C ALA A 161 -4.85 15.45 -5.15
N PRO A 162 -4.75 16.27 -4.09
CA PRO A 162 -5.15 17.65 -4.17
C PRO A 162 -4.31 18.45 -5.17
N ARG A 163 -4.92 19.45 -5.79
CA ARG A 163 -4.27 20.32 -6.77
C ARG A 163 -3.99 21.70 -6.19
N HIS A 164 -2.96 21.82 -5.35
CA HIS A 164 -2.48 23.13 -4.89
C HIS A 164 -0.95 23.29 -5.05
N PRO A 165 -0.45 24.51 -5.26
CA PRO A 165 0.97 24.74 -5.54
C PRO A 165 1.90 24.34 -4.38
N GLY A 166 3.14 24.01 -4.73
CA GLY A 166 4.26 23.89 -3.78
C GLY A 166 4.30 22.61 -2.94
N ALA A 167 3.32 21.72 -3.10
CA ALA A 167 3.23 20.48 -2.34
C ALA A 167 3.61 19.27 -3.19
N LEU A 168 4.24 18.27 -2.55
CA LEU A 168 4.52 16.96 -3.15
C LEU A 168 3.52 15.94 -2.60
N HIS A 169 2.52 15.58 -3.39
CA HIS A 169 1.44 14.70 -2.94
C HIS A 169 1.72 13.24 -3.25
N HIS A 170 2.11 12.49 -2.24
CA HIS A 170 2.25 11.05 -2.37
C HIS A 170 0.96 10.38 -1.90
N LEU A 171 0.26 9.65 -2.79
CA LEU A 171 -0.91 8.90 -2.34
C LEU A 171 -0.51 7.89 -1.25
N LEU A 172 0.66 7.26 -1.40
CA LEU A 172 1.28 6.42 -0.38
C LEU A 172 2.78 6.71 -0.28
N TYR A 173 3.22 7.14 0.90
CA TYR A 173 4.63 7.38 1.22
C TYR A 173 5.07 6.49 2.38
N VAL A 174 5.85 5.48 2.03
CA VAL A 174 6.52 4.60 2.97
C VAL A 174 7.99 5.03 3.15
N GLY A 175 8.34 5.42 4.37
CA GLY A 175 9.69 5.71 4.81
C GLY A 175 10.54 4.46 5.03
N GLN A 176 11.62 4.61 5.80
CA GLN A 176 12.61 3.56 6.04
C GLN A 176 12.13 2.58 7.12
N ILE A 177 11.26 1.66 6.72
CA ILE A 177 10.67 0.63 7.59
C ILE A 177 11.18 -0.77 7.23
N ASP A 178 10.87 -1.78 8.04
CA ASP A 178 11.27 -3.15 7.79
C ASP A 178 10.58 -3.74 6.55
N GLN A 179 9.25 -3.72 6.55
CA GLN A 179 8.45 -4.39 5.52
C GLN A 179 7.23 -3.57 5.13
N PHE A 180 6.99 -3.53 3.83
CA PHE A 180 5.80 -2.95 3.22
C PHE A 180 5.13 -3.96 2.30
N THR A 181 3.84 -4.17 2.51
CA THR A 181 2.99 -4.99 1.63
C THR A 181 1.82 -4.14 1.12
N LEU A 182 1.63 -4.16 -0.19
CA LEU A 182 0.50 -3.55 -0.89
C LEU A 182 -0.12 -4.61 -1.79
N ARG A 183 -1.36 -5.02 -1.47
CA ARG A 183 -2.04 -6.11 -2.17
C ARG A 183 -3.46 -5.75 -2.57
N GLY A 184 -3.88 -6.14 -3.78
CA GLY A 184 -5.28 -6.00 -4.19
C GLY A 184 -5.82 -4.56 -4.16
N SER A 185 -4.95 -3.55 -4.17
CA SER A 185 -5.32 -2.16 -3.91
C SER A 185 -5.32 -1.33 -5.19
N ARG A 186 -6.05 -0.22 -5.19
CA ARG A 186 -6.18 0.70 -6.31
C ARG A 186 -5.60 2.07 -5.95
N LEU A 187 -4.76 2.63 -6.82
CA LEU A 187 -4.22 3.98 -6.71
C LEU A 187 -4.37 4.69 -8.06
N GLN A 188 -4.89 5.91 -8.05
CA GLN A 188 -5.15 6.72 -9.25
C GLN A 188 -5.23 8.23 -8.93
N GLY A 189 -5.22 9.07 -9.96
CA GLY A 189 -5.47 10.51 -9.80
C GLY A 189 -4.39 11.21 -8.99
N GLY A 190 -3.12 10.90 -9.25
CA GLY A 190 -1.97 11.57 -8.67
C GLY A 190 -1.79 12.98 -9.22
N TYR A 191 -1.07 13.81 -8.47
CA TYR A 191 -0.71 15.17 -8.87
C TYR A 191 0.60 15.55 -8.19
N ASN A 192 1.61 15.95 -8.97
CA ASN A 192 2.87 16.53 -8.46
C ASN A 192 3.55 15.70 -7.35
N ALA A 193 3.66 14.37 -7.51
CA ALA A 193 4.59 13.45 -6.84
C ALA A 193 4.21 12.01 -7.21
N HIS A 194 4.13 11.04 -6.29
CA HIS A 194 4.07 9.61 -6.66
C HIS A 194 2.77 8.95 -6.22
N LEU A 195 2.27 7.98 -7.00
CA LEU A 195 1.20 7.12 -6.49
C LEU A 195 1.75 6.27 -5.32
N VAL A 196 2.92 5.64 -5.50
CA VAL A 196 3.61 4.90 -4.43
C VAL A 196 5.09 5.29 -4.37
N LYS A 197 5.55 5.76 -3.21
CA LYS A 197 6.97 5.92 -2.88
C LYS A 197 7.29 5.04 -1.67
N THR A 198 8.28 4.15 -1.76
CA THR A 198 8.69 3.30 -0.64
C THR A 198 10.19 3.20 -0.45
N ARG A 199 10.63 3.36 0.80
CA ARG A 199 12.00 3.11 1.27
C ARG A 199 12.08 1.90 2.22
N ALA A 200 11.05 1.04 2.24
CA ALA A 200 11.09 -0.14 3.08
C ALA A 200 12.20 -1.11 2.63
N ARG A 201 12.78 -1.84 3.59
CA ARG A 201 13.82 -2.84 3.32
C ARG A 201 13.29 -3.99 2.47
N SER A 202 12.08 -4.48 2.78
CA SER A 202 11.36 -5.50 2.01
C SER A 202 10.03 -4.94 1.50
N ASN A 203 9.74 -5.14 0.21
CA ASN A 203 8.55 -4.62 -0.45
C ASN A 203 7.83 -5.74 -1.21
N HIS A 204 6.54 -5.91 -0.93
CA HIS A 204 5.65 -6.85 -1.61
C HIS A 204 4.52 -6.06 -2.26
N ILE A 205 4.65 -5.80 -3.56
CA ILE A 205 3.69 -5.04 -4.36
C ILE A 205 3.00 -6.03 -5.29
N GLU A 206 1.81 -6.46 -4.92
CA GLU A 206 1.19 -7.65 -5.52
C GLU A 206 -0.26 -7.43 -5.95
N TYR A 207 -0.58 -7.75 -7.20
CA TYR A 207 -1.95 -7.80 -7.69
C TYR A 207 -2.72 -6.48 -7.51
N ASN A 208 -2.07 -5.34 -7.75
CA ASN A 208 -2.67 -4.00 -7.60
C ASN A 208 -3.05 -3.38 -8.95
N TRP A 209 -3.89 -2.35 -8.86
CA TRP A 209 -4.16 -1.40 -9.94
C TRP A 209 -3.55 -0.03 -9.58
N ILE A 210 -2.35 0.26 -10.06
CA ILE A 210 -1.60 1.48 -9.81
C ILE A 210 -1.57 2.28 -11.12
N VAL A 211 -2.70 2.89 -11.48
CA VAL A 211 -2.87 3.56 -12.76
C VAL A 211 -3.35 4.97 -12.52
N ASP A 212 -2.54 5.94 -12.93
CA ASP A 212 -2.79 7.36 -12.67
C ASP A 212 -4.11 7.83 -13.29
N GLY A 213 -4.44 7.27 -14.46
CA GLY A 213 -5.67 7.57 -15.18
C GLY A 213 -5.54 8.81 -16.08
N PRO A 214 -6.58 9.12 -16.89
CA PRO A 214 -6.49 10.11 -17.96
C PRO A 214 -6.19 11.53 -17.46
N ASP A 215 -6.71 11.88 -16.28
CA ASP A 215 -6.50 13.19 -15.66
C ASP A 215 -5.31 13.23 -14.69
N GLY A 216 -4.62 12.10 -14.51
CA GLY A 216 -3.49 11.99 -13.60
C GLY A 216 -2.28 12.80 -14.05
N GLU A 217 -1.54 13.36 -13.10
CA GLU A 217 -0.32 14.13 -13.30
C GLU A 217 0.74 13.73 -12.25
N ALA A 218 0.83 12.44 -11.95
CA ALA A 218 1.91 11.92 -11.13
C ALA A 218 3.29 12.12 -11.79
N SER A 219 4.34 11.83 -11.05
CA SER A 219 5.73 11.79 -11.48
C SER A 219 6.16 10.33 -11.66
N TYR A 220 6.21 9.55 -10.58
CA TYR A 220 6.41 8.10 -10.65
C TYR A 220 5.17 7.38 -10.16
N GLU A 221 4.82 6.27 -10.80
CA GLU A 221 3.70 5.44 -10.35
C GLU A 221 4.14 4.48 -9.25
N LEU A 222 5.39 4.03 -9.35
CA LEU A 222 6.03 3.24 -8.33
C LEU A 222 7.51 3.59 -8.22
N GLU A 223 7.92 4.08 -7.06
CA GLU A 223 9.31 4.43 -6.79
C GLU A 223 9.88 3.69 -5.56
N PHE A 224 11.07 3.12 -5.74
CA PHE A 224 11.95 2.59 -4.71
C PHE A 224 13.21 3.44 -4.63
N PRO A 225 13.20 4.62 -3.97
CA PRO A 225 14.28 5.60 -4.09
C PRO A 225 15.60 5.06 -3.60
N GLU A 226 15.57 4.22 -2.56
CA GLU A 226 16.75 3.67 -1.89
C GLU A 226 17.02 2.19 -2.21
N GLY A 227 16.32 1.65 -3.21
CA GLY A 227 16.35 0.23 -3.56
C GLY A 227 15.63 -0.66 -2.56
N GLY A 228 16.33 -1.66 -2.02
CA GLY A 228 15.77 -2.70 -1.14
C GLY A 228 15.41 -3.99 -1.86
N ILE A 229 14.78 -4.94 -1.17
CA ILE A 229 14.29 -6.18 -1.78
C ILE A 229 12.83 -5.94 -2.19
N ALA A 230 12.54 -6.00 -3.48
CA ALA A 230 11.22 -5.68 -4.02
C ALA A 230 10.69 -6.81 -4.90
N THR A 231 9.50 -7.29 -4.54
CA THR A 231 8.67 -8.22 -5.31
C THR A 231 7.50 -7.44 -5.90
N VAL A 232 7.46 -7.32 -7.23
CA VAL A 232 6.42 -6.61 -7.97
C VAL A 232 5.78 -7.62 -8.92
N ILE A 233 4.64 -8.19 -8.51
CA ILE A 233 4.01 -9.32 -9.22
C ILE A 233 2.54 -9.04 -9.53
N GLY A 234 2.12 -9.29 -10.77
CA GLY A 234 0.70 -9.30 -11.12
C GLY A 234 0.03 -7.94 -11.08
N ASN A 235 0.78 -6.83 -11.10
CA ASN A 235 0.20 -5.49 -11.02
C ASN A 235 -0.11 -4.92 -12.40
N THR A 236 -1.18 -4.13 -12.51
CA THR A 236 -1.32 -3.16 -13.60
C THR A 236 -0.76 -1.84 -13.11
N ILE A 237 0.26 -1.31 -13.79
CA ILE A 237 0.93 -0.05 -13.43
C ILE A 237 0.92 0.85 -14.66
N GLY A 238 0.35 2.05 -14.58
CA GLY A 238 0.12 2.89 -15.75
C GLY A 238 0.30 4.38 -15.51
N GLN A 239 1.10 5.03 -16.36
CA GLN A 239 1.28 6.48 -16.34
C GLN A 239 0.35 7.17 -17.33
N SER A 240 -0.18 8.31 -16.88
CA SER A 240 -1.01 9.22 -17.65
C SER A 240 -0.25 9.82 -18.85
N ALA A 241 -0.99 10.24 -19.88
CA ALA A 241 -0.45 11.06 -20.96
C ALA A 241 0.11 12.42 -20.45
N ASN A 242 -0.40 12.89 -19.31
CA ASN A 242 -0.03 14.18 -18.69
C ASN A 242 1.05 14.06 -17.61
N THR A 243 1.62 12.86 -17.39
CA THR A 243 2.67 12.67 -16.38
C THR A 243 3.85 13.62 -16.57
N SER A 244 4.35 14.13 -15.45
CA SER A 244 5.44 15.12 -15.41
C SER A 244 6.82 14.48 -15.59
N ASN A 245 6.96 13.21 -15.21
CA ASN A 245 8.18 12.45 -15.34
C ASN A 245 7.94 11.26 -16.29
N THR A 246 8.88 11.01 -17.18
CA THR A 246 8.68 10.03 -18.25
C THR A 246 8.83 8.57 -17.80
N THR A 247 9.29 8.38 -16.57
CA THR A 247 9.60 7.07 -15.98
C THR A 247 8.43 6.54 -15.16
N LEU A 248 7.97 5.33 -15.49
CA LEU A 248 6.87 4.65 -14.81
C LEU A 248 7.31 4.07 -13.45
N ILE A 249 8.38 3.26 -13.48
CA ILE A 249 8.95 2.59 -12.31
C ILE A 249 10.41 3.01 -12.15
N SER A 250 10.76 3.50 -10.96
CA SER A 250 12.12 3.97 -10.63
C SER A 250 12.70 3.19 -9.45
N TYR A 251 13.96 2.76 -9.57
CA TYR A 251 14.65 1.96 -8.57
C TYR A 251 16.07 2.49 -8.32
N GLY A 252 16.33 2.94 -7.08
CA GLY A 252 17.64 3.43 -6.63
C GLY A 252 17.93 4.91 -6.91
N ALA A 253 16.92 5.73 -7.23
CA ALA A 253 17.09 7.13 -7.63
C ALA A 253 17.80 8.03 -6.61
N GLU A 254 17.68 7.71 -5.32
CA GLU A 254 18.30 8.42 -4.20
C GLU A 254 19.53 7.68 -3.62
N GLY A 255 19.96 6.59 -4.29
CA GLY A 255 21.11 5.78 -3.90
C GLY A 255 20.75 4.58 -3.01
N TYR A 256 21.42 3.46 -3.23
CA TYR A 256 21.18 2.22 -2.51
C TYR A 256 21.67 2.28 -1.06
N ARG A 257 20.83 1.90 -0.10
CA ARG A 257 21.21 1.87 1.34
C ARG A 257 21.45 0.47 1.90
N SER A 258 20.88 -0.57 1.29
CA SER A 258 21.11 -1.96 1.70
C SER A 258 22.25 -2.58 0.89
N ASP A 259 22.94 -3.57 1.46
CA ASP A 259 23.84 -4.45 0.70
C ASP A 259 23.06 -5.37 -0.26
N ALA A 260 21.81 -5.65 0.07
CA ALA A 260 20.92 -6.48 -0.73
C ALA A 260 19.90 -5.61 -1.49
N ASN A 261 20.13 -5.43 -2.79
CA ASN A 261 19.19 -4.77 -3.69
C ASN A 261 18.75 -5.77 -4.75
N ARG A 262 17.46 -6.11 -4.71
CA ARG A 262 16.83 -7.09 -5.61
C ARG A 262 15.50 -6.54 -6.07
N LEU A 263 15.23 -6.67 -7.37
CA LEU A 263 13.95 -6.30 -7.94
C LEU A 263 13.44 -7.42 -8.85
N ALA A 264 12.36 -8.06 -8.45
CA ALA A 264 11.61 -9.02 -9.25
C ALA A 264 10.36 -8.34 -9.83
N LEU A 265 10.32 -8.13 -11.15
CA LEU A 265 9.14 -7.69 -11.90
C LEU A 265 8.61 -8.89 -12.67
N SER A 266 7.52 -9.50 -12.22
CA SER A 266 6.93 -10.65 -12.90
C SER A 266 5.45 -10.47 -13.21
N HIS A 267 5.05 -10.78 -14.45
CA HIS A 267 3.64 -10.72 -14.86
C HIS A 267 2.97 -9.39 -14.51
N ASN A 268 3.65 -8.26 -14.66
CA ASN A 268 3.01 -6.95 -14.55
C ASN A 268 2.57 -6.46 -15.93
N THR A 269 1.44 -5.77 -16.00
CA THR A 269 1.06 -5.00 -17.18
C THR A 269 1.47 -3.55 -16.98
N LEU A 270 2.44 -3.10 -17.75
CA LEU A 270 3.03 -1.76 -17.66
C LEU A 270 2.48 -0.90 -18.80
N VAL A 271 1.81 0.20 -18.47
CA VAL A 271 1.12 1.04 -19.45
C VAL A 271 1.78 2.42 -19.52
N ASN A 272 2.11 2.84 -20.73
CA ASN A 272 2.49 4.21 -21.02
C ASN A 272 1.54 4.84 -22.03
N GLU A 273 0.81 5.86 -21.59
CA GLU A 273 -0.11 6.62 -22.45
C GLU A 273 0.56 7.81 -23.15
N ARG A 274 1.84 8.12 -22.87
CA ARG A 274 2.56 9.22 -23.51
C ARG A 274 2.85 8.92 -24.98
N ALA A 275 2.34 9.76 -25.87
CA ALA A 275 2.59 9.66 -27.32
C ALA A 275 4.08 9.80 -27.70
N ALA A 276 4.86 10.59 -26.95
CA ALA A 276 6.30 10.76 -27.16
C ALA A 276 7.15 9.59 -26.61
N GLY A 277 6.51 8.57 -26.02
CA GLY A 277 7.18 7.48 -25.34
C GLY A 277 7.58 7.80 -23.89
N GLY A 278 8.10 6.79 -23.19
CA GLY A 278 8.53 6.89 -21.80
C GLY A 278 9.58 5.83 -21.44
N ILE A 279 9.80 5.65 -20.15
CA ILE A 279 10.70 4.63 -19.59
C ILE A 279 9.86 3.76 -18.65
N PHE A 280 9.60 2.51 -19.04
CA PHE A 280 8.83 1.57 -18.21
C PHE A 280 9.57 1.23 -16.91
N LEU A 281 10.90 1.11 -16.96
CA LEU A 281 11.74 0.85 -15.79
C LEU A 281 13.05 1.63 -15.91
N ARG A 282 13.41 2.34 -14.84
CA ARG A 282 14.72 2.97 -14.67
C ARG A 282 15.40 2.40 -13.43
N VAL A 283 16.51 1.72 -13.63
CA VAL A 283 17.41 1.25 -12.56
C VAL A 283 18.61 2.18 -12.52
N TRP A 284 18.81 2.87 -11.40
CA TRP A 284 19.91 3.82 -11.25
C TRP A 284 21.22 3.08 -10.96
N PRO A 285 22.37 3.55 -11.50
CA PRO A 285 23.66 2.93 -11.21
C PRO A 285 23.99 2.95 -9.72
N SER A 286 24.57 1.87 -9.21
CA SER A 286 25.10 1.85 -7.85
C SER A 286 26.40 2.67 -7.79
N GLN A 287 26.53 3.52 -6.77
CA GLN A 287 27.79 4.18 -6.45
C GLN A 287 28.74 3.25 -5.66
N THR A 288 28.23 2.12 -5.18
CA THR A 288 29.02 1.05 -4.53
C THR A 288 29.27 -0.09 -5.52
N ALA A 289 30.21 -0.99 -5.21
CA ALA A 289 30.57 -2.10 -6.10
C ALA A 289 29.43 -3.11 -6.35
N ALA A 290 28.41 -3.17 -5.48
CA ALA A 290 27.30 -4.11 -5.63
C ALA A 290 26.25 -3.56 -6.60
N THR A 291 26.22 -4.10 -7.82
CA THR A 291 25.14 -3.85 -8.79
C THR A 291 23.85 -4.51 -8.28
N PRO A 292 22.68 -3.83 -8.35
CA PRO A 292 21.41 -4.44 -7.97
C PRO A 292 21.08 -5.64 -8.88
N ALA A 293 20.51 -6.69 -8.30
CA ALA A 293 20.05 -7.84 -9.06
C ALA A 293 18.61 -7.63 -9.54
N ILE A 294 18.40 -7.62 -10.86
CA ILE A 294 17.09 -7.37 -11.46
C ILE A 294 16.65 -8.60 -12.25
N MET A 295 15.39 -9.00 -12.07
CA MET A 295 14.72 -10.01 -12.88
C MET A 295 13.38 -9.44 -13.34
N ALA A 296 13.27 -9.16 -14.64
CA ALA A 296 12.04 -8.74 -15.28
C ALA A 296 11.56 -9.85 -16.22
N ARG A 297 10.44 -10.51 -15.89
CA ARG A 297 9.94 -11.66 -16.65
C ARG A 297 8.45 -11.60 -16.91
N ASN A 298 8.01 -12.03 -18.09
CA ASN A 298 6.59 -12.20 -18.42
C ASN A 298 5.76 -10.91 -18.24
N ASN A 299 6.36 -9.73 -18.26
CA ASN A 299 5.63 -8.46 -18.17
C ASN A 299 5.05 -8.11 -19.55
N LEU A 300 3.87 -7.51 -19.56
CA LEU A 300 3.26 -6.97 -20.79
C LEU A 300 3.52 -5.46 -20.83
N LEU A 301 4.17 -4.99 -21.88
CA LEU A 301 4.42 -3.55 -22.10
C LEU A 301 3.38 -3.00 -23.07
N ILE A 302 2.61 -1.99 -22.65
CA ILE A 302 1.57 -1.36 -23.47
C ILE A 302 1.97 0.10 -23.72
N GLY A 303 2.14 0.48 -24.98
CA GLY A 303 2.58 1.82 -25.37
C GLY A 303 4.08 1.93 -25.66
N LEU A 304 4.51 3.13 -26.06
CA LEU A 304 5.89 3.38 -26.51
C LEU A 304 6.84 3.57 -25.32
N GLY A 305 7.95 2.87 -25.22
CA GLY A 305 8.93 3.17 -24.18
C GLY A 305 10.10 2.21 -24.08
N ALA A 306 11.15 2.68 -23.39
CA ALA A 306 12.32 1.86 -23.06
C ALA A 306 12.05 1.02 -21.81
N PHE A 307 12.47 -0.24 -21.81
CA PHE A 307 12.34 -1.14 -20.65
C PHE A 307 13.67 -1.75 -20.22
N ALA A 308 14.35 -2.48 -21.12
CA ALA A 308 15.62 -3.14 -20.81
C ALA A 308 16.84 -2.25 -21.08
N LEU A 309 16.73 -1.24 -21.95
CA LEU A 309 17.86 -0.48 -22.45
C LEU A 309 18.59 0.27 -21.31
N GLY A 310 19.85 -0.13 -21.06
CA GLY A 310 20.71 0.48 -20.04
C GLY A 310 20.48 -0.01 -18.60
N ASN A 311 19.49 -0.89 -18.38
CA ASN A 311 19.27 -1.49 -17.06
C ASN A 311 20.10 -2.79 -16.90
N PRO A 312 20.66 -3.06 -15.71
CA PRO A 312 21.28 -4.35 -15.43
C PRO A 312 20.23 -5.43 -15.21
N GLY A 313 20.64 -6.70 -15.31
CA GLY A 313 19.83 -7.86 -14.95
C GLY A 313 19.25 -8.63 -16.13
N GLU A 314 18.29 -9.51 -15.84
CA GLU A 314 17.70 -10.44 -16.79
C GLU A 314 16.30 -9.96 -17.21
N PHE A 315 16.07 -9.87 -18.53
CA PHE A 315 14.82 -9.44 -19.14
C PHE A 315 14.32 -10.54 -20.08
N ILE A 316 13.33 -11.32 -19.66
CA ILE A 316 12.89 -12.55 -20.35
C ILE A 316 11.39 -12.47 -20.64
N ASP A 317 10.97 -12.78 -21.88
CA ASP A 317 9.56 -12.92 -22.24
C ASP A 317 8.71 -11.68 -21.90
N ASN A 318 9.22 -10.46 -22.13
CA ASN A 318 8.50 -9.19 -21.89
C ASN A 318 8.02 -8.54 -23.20
N PRO A 319 6.95 -9.05 -23.85
CA PRO A 319 6.51 -8.52 -25.12
C PRO A 319 5.86 -7.13 -24.98
N SER A 320 5.93 -6.38 -26.07
CA SER A 320 5.25 -5.09 -26.20
C SER A 320 4.04 -5.18 -27.14
N THR A 321 3.02 -4.40 -26.85
CA THR A 321 1.86 -4.16 -27.73
C THR A 321 1.48 -2.69 -27.72
N ILE A 322 0.73 -2.27 -28.74
CA ILE A 322 0.07 -0.96 -28.72
C ILE A 322 -1.17 -1.00 -27.80
N PRO A 323 -1.56 0.14 -27.21
CA PRO A 323 -2.82 0.23 -26.48
C PRO A 323 -3.99 -0.20 -27.37
N PRO A 324 -4.99 -0.93 -26.84
CA PRO A 324 -6.24 -1.13 -27.56
C PRO A 324 -6.90 0.23 -27.86
N ALA A 325 -7.68 0.33 -28.94
CA ALA A 325 -8.45 1.54 -29.24
C ALA A 325 -9.27 1.96 -28.00
N ALA A 326 -9.21 3.24 -27.66
CA ALA A 326 -9.62 3.80 -26.37
C ALA A 326 -10.91 3.18 -25.80
N SER A 327 -10.81 2.53 -24.64
CA SER A 327 -11.96 2.03 -23.89
C SER A 327 -12.33 3.01 -22.80
N SER A 328 -13.29 3.90 -23.07
CA SER A 328 -14.09 4.74 -22.14
C SER A 328 -13.41 5.49 -20.98
N GLU A 329 -14.09 6.53 -20.46
CA GLU A 329 -13.65 7.44 -19.39
C GLU A 329 -13.13 6.82 -18.08
N HIS A 330 -13.21 5.49 -17.85
CA HIS A 330 -13.02 4.90 -16.52
C HIS A 330 -12.03 3.73 -16.38
N ALA A 331 -11.38 3.23 -17.45
CA ALA A 331 -10.18 2.38 -17.38
C ALA A 331 -9.83 1.84 -18.77
N ILE A 332 -8.55 1.85 -19.14
CA ILE A 332 -8.05 1.01 -20.23
C ILE A 332 -8.28 -0.45 -19.85
N ASP A 333 -9.06 -1.21 -20.63
CA ASP A 333 -9.10 -2.67 -20.46
C ASP A 333 -7.81 -3.27 -21.03
N VAL A 334 -6.82 -3.40 -20.14
CA VAL A 334 -5.47 -3.88 -20.43
C VAL A 334 -5.37 -5.41 -20.56
N ARG A 335 -6.47 -6.13 -20.39
CA ARG A 335 -6.48 -7.59 -20.52
C ARG A 335 -6.22 -7.97 -21.98
N LEU A 336 -5.57 -9.11 -22.20
CA LEU A 336 -5.35 -9.65 -23.54
C LEU A 336 -6.61 -10.32 -24.08
N ALA A 337 -6.87 -10.18 -25.39
CA ALA A 337 -7.96 -10.91 -26.05
C ALA A 337 -7.75 -12.44 -25.96
N PRO A 338 -8.81 -13.26 -25.99
CA PRO A 338 -8.66 -14.71 -25.90
C PRO A 338 -7.77 -15.34 -26.98
N ASP A 339 -7.78 -14.77 -28.19
CA ASP A 339 -7.19 -15.30 -29.43
C ASP A 339 -5.86 -14.61 -29.82
N THR A 340 -5.33 -13.71 -29.00
CA THR A 340 -4.03 -13.08 -29.26
C THR A 340 -2.88 -14.09 -29.26
N LEU A 341 -1.94 -13.89 -30.18
CA LEU A 341 -0.69 -14.66 -30.27
C LEU A 341 0.20 -14.48 -29.03
N LEU A 342 0.00 -13.46 -28.20
CA LEU A 342 0.79 -13.30 -26.97
C LEU A 342 0.47 -14.37 -25.92
N ARG A 343 -0.71 -14.99 -25.98
CA ARG A 343 -1.11 -16.04 -25.05
C ARG A 343 -0.43 -17.36 -25.41
N GLY A 344 0.23 -17.99 -24.43
CA GLY A 344 0.93 -19.27 -24.59
C GLY A 344 2.29 -19.17 -25.28
N HIS A 345 2.80 -17.96 -25.52
CA HIS A 345 4.12 -17.73 -26.14
C HIS A 345 5.15 -17.20 -25.13
N ILE A 346 4.84 -17.32 -23.85
CA ILE A 346 5.76 -17.10 -22.75
C ILE A 346 5.95 -18.41 -21.98
N SER A 347 7.10 -18.55 -21.35
CA SER A 347 7.39 -19.70 -20.51
C SER A 347 6.87 -19.49 -19.08
N ALA A 348 6.54 -20.58 -18.38
CA ALA A 348 6.18 -20.51 -16.96
C ALA A 348 7.32 -19.84 -16.16
N ALA A 349 6.97 -18.98 -15.22
CA ALA A 349 7.96 -18.24 -14.45
C ALA A 349 8.45 -19.11 -13.27
N PRO A 350 9.76 -19.38 -13.17
CA PRO A 350 10.31 -20.18 -12.09
C PRO A 350 10.38 -19.37 -10.79
N THR A 351 10.83 -20.01 -9.71
CA THR A 351 11.35 -19.27 -8.56
C THR A 351 12.70 -18.65 -8.93
N TRP A 352 12.84 -17.34 -8.72
CA TRP A 352 14.13 -16.65 -8.85
C TRP A 352 14.72 -16.39 -7.48
N ARG A 353 15.81 -17.09 -7.17
CA ARG A 353 16.39 -17.17 -5.82
C ARG A 353 15.37 -17.75 -4.84
N ASP A 354 14.78 -16.90 -4.01
CA ASP A 354 13.78 -17.19 -2.99
C ASP A 354 12.39 -16.62 -3.32
N ILE A 355 12.24 -15.95 -4.47
CA ILE A 355 11.00 -15.25 -4.88
C ILE A 355 10.26 -16.09 -5.93
N PRO A 356 9.07 -16.65 -5.64
CA PRO A 356 8.24 -17.30 -6.64
C PRO A 356 7.68 -16.25 -7.61
N LEU A 357 8.02 -16.36 -8.89
CA LEU A 357 7.62 -15.36 -9.89
C LEU A 357 6.25 -15.63 -10.52
N GLN A 358 5.69 -16.82 -10.32
CA GLN A 358 4.39 -17.18 -10.90
C GLN A 358 3.25 -16.52 -10.10
N PRO A 359 2.36 -15.73 -10.73
CA PRO A 359 1.21 -15.16 -10.04
C PRO A 359 0.23 -16.25 -9.60
N THR A 360 -0.34 -16.06 -8.42
CA THR A 360 -1.38 -16.93 -7.83
C THR A 360 -2.73 -16.23 -7.74
N HIS A 361 -2.79 -14.94 -8.08
CA HIS A 361 -3.98 -14.12 -8.00
C HIS A 361 -4.02 -13.10 -9.15
N GLU A 362 -5.19 -12.51 -9.35
CA GLU A 362 -5.43 -11.32 -10.18
C GLU A 362 -6.08 -10.22 -9.37
N PHE A 363 -5.86 -8.97 -9.76
CA PHE A 363 -6.59 -7.84 -9.22
C PHE A 363 -8.08 -7.96 -9.53
N ARG A 364 -8.94 -7.62 -8.56
CA ARG A 364 -10.38 -7.52 -8.76
C ARG A 364 -10.82 -6.07 -8.54
N HIS A 365 -11.34 -5.44 -9.57
CA HIS A 365 -11.92 -4.10 -9.48
C HIS A 365 -13.14 -4.07 -8.53
N PRO A 366 -13.35 -3.01 -7.72
CA PRO A 366 -12.54 -1.79 -7.61
C PRO A 366 -11.33 -1.89 -6.66
N ALA A 367 -11.31 -2.90 -5.80
CA ALA A 367 -10.20 -3.33 -4.96
C ALA A 367 -10.47 -4.78 -4.52
N GLY A 368 -9.44 -5.59 -4.41
CA GLY A 368 -9.56 -7.02 -4.18
C GLY A 368 -8.54 -7.84 -4.98
N THR A 369 -8.50 -9.12 -4.65
CA THR A 369 -7.89 -10.13 -5.51
C THR A 369 -8.87 -11.28 -5.76
N VAL A 370 -8.63 -12.03 -6.83
CA VAL A 370 -9.25 -13.33 -7.10
C VAL A 370 -8.13 -14.35 -7.27
N ALA A 371 -8.28 -15.54 -6.70
CA ALA A 371 -7.30 -16.62 -6.87
C ALA A 371 -7.26 -17.08 -8.34
N LEU A 372 -6.06 -17.38 -8.82
CA LEU A 372 -5.82 -17.91 -10.15
C LEU A 372 -5.75 -19.43 -10.12
N GLU A 373 -6.58 -20.07 -10.93
CA GLU A 373 -6.30 -21.42 -11.42
C GLU A 373 -5.18 -21.33 -12.47
N PRO A 374 -4.07 -22.09 -12.35
CA PRO A 374 -3.00 -22.05 -13.34
C PRO A 374 -3.53 -22.32 -14.75
N PRO A 375 -3.38 -21.37 -15.70
CA PRO A 375 -3.90 -21.56 -17.04
C PRO A 375 -3.08 -22.62 -17.78
N GLN A 376 -3.71 -23.31 -18.74
CA GLN A 376 -2.99 -24.19 -19.66
C GLN A 376 -1.95 -23.44 -20.51
N ARG A 377 -2.22 -22.15 -20.77
CA ARG A 377 -1.35 -21.25 -21.54
C ARG A 377 -1.24 -19.93 -20.79
N TRP A 378 -0.06 -19.68 -20.23
CA TRP A 378 0.27 -18.41 -19.57
C TRP A 378 0.23 -17.25 -20.56
N ALA A 379 -0.25 -16.10 -20.12
CA ALA A 379 -0.22 -14.85 -20.85
C ALA A 379 0.74 -13.86 -20.15
N PRO A 380 1.49 -13.04 -20.90
CA PRO A 380 2.27 -11.97 -20.29
C PRO A 380 1.35 -10.94 -19.63
N GLY A 381 1.86 -10.30 -18.59
CA GLY A 381 1.14 -9.27 -17.85
C GLY A 381 0.28 -9.79 -16.70
N ALA A 382 -0.42 -8.85 -16.07
CA ALA A 382 -1.15 -9.06 -14.82
C ALA A 382 -2.40 -9.95 -14.95
N TRP A 383 -2.86 -10.18 -16.18
CA TRP A 383 -4.15 -10.78 -16.45
C TRP A 383 -4.02 -12.04 -17.30
N GLN A 384 -4.21 -13.18 -16.64
CA GLN A 384 -4.43 -14.49 -17.23
C GLN A 384 -5.88 -14.64 -17.72
N THR A 385 -6.85 -14.08 -17.01
CA THR A 385 -8.25 -13.99 -17.46
C THR A 385 -8.33 -13.11 -18.72
N PRO A 386 -8.81 -13.65 -19.85
CA PRO A 386 -8.90 -12.88 -21.08
C PRO A 386 -10.00 -11.81 -21.00
N ARG A 387 -9.94 -10.83 -21.91
CA ARG A 387 -11.07 -9.92 -22.13
C ARG A 387 -12.35 -10.70 -22.48
N PRO A 388 -13.52 -10.27 -22.00
CA PRO A 388 -14.80 -10.71 -22.56
C PRO A 388 -14.80 -10.50 -24.08
N ARG A 389 -15.47 -11.40 -24.81
CA ARG A 389 -15.65 -11.27 -26.25
C ARG A 389 -16.68 -10.21 -26.60
#